data_AF-A0A945UZ68-F1
#
_entry.id   AF-A0A945UZ68-F1
#
_cell.length_a   1.000
_cell.length_b   1.000
_cell.length_c   1.000
_cell.angle_alpha   90.00
_cell.angle_beta   90.00
_cell.angle_gamma   90.00
#
_symmetry.space_group_name_H-M   'P 1'
#
loop_
_entity.id
_entity.type
_entity.pdbx_description
1 polymer ?
#
loop_
_entity_poly.entity_id
_entity_poly.type
_entity_poly.pdbx_seq_one_letter_code
_entity_poly.pdbx_strand_id
1 'polypeptide(L)'
;MSKKEKSSAPQRLNAGSSQNLIQRIEDLTAYLKKNPRDGTSLKRLGELYAKAGKLSEAVSAYVAAAEILPKDPEIRRAFIELQAMGHTTGNK
;
A
#
# COMPACT_ATOMS: atom_id res chain seq x y z
N MET A 1 -22.07 10.11 28.06
CA MET A 1 -23.23 9.98 27.15
C MET A 1 -22.75 9.38 25.83
N SER A 2 -23.44 8.33 25.39
CA SER A 2 -23.03 7.34 24.39
C SER A 2 -23.21 7.77 22.93
N LYS A 3 -22.48 7.04 22.06
CA LYS A 3 -22.69 6.69 20.64
C LYS A 3 -21.42 7.09 19.85
N LYS A 4 -20.72 6.21 19.12
CA LYS A 4 -21.18 5.05 18.34
C LYS A 4 -19.96 4.18 17.96
N GLU A 5 -20.00 2.89 18.23
CA GLU A 5 -19.21 1.87 17.52
C GLU A 5 -19.45 1.98 16.02
N LYS A 6 -18.39 1.91 15.19
CA LYS A 6 -18.46 1.39 13.82
C LYS A 6 -17.06 1.06 13.29
N SER A 7 -16.82 -0.25 13.20
CA SER A 7 -16.06 -0.96 12.15
C SER A 7 -14.68 -0.37 11.77
N SER A 8 -13.56 -1.02 12.06
CA SER A 8 -13.26 -2.36 11.54
C SER A 8 -12.08 -2.94 12.31
N ALA A 9 -12.24 -4.17 12.82
CA ALA A 9 -11.23 -5.12 13.30
C ALA A 9 -10.00 -4.56 14.06
N PRO A 10 -9.77 -4.91 15.34
CA PRO A 10 -8.42 -4.87 15.87
C PRO A 10 -7.62 -5.95 15.14
N GLN A 11 -6.99 -5.59 14.02
CA GLN A 11 -5.92 -6.40 13.47
C GLN A 11 -4.84 -6.39 14.54
N ARG A 12 -4.87 -7.42 15.39
CA ARG A 12 -3.78 -7.83 16.27
C ARG A 12 -2.64 -8.32 15.37
N LEU A 13 -2.12 -7.45 14.53
CA LEU A 13 -0.89 -7.67 13.79
C LEU A 13 0.22 -7.55 14.83
N ASN A 14 0.47 -8.69 15.47
CA ASN A 14 1.74 -9.15 15.97
C ASN A 14 2.87 -8.13 15.73
N ALA A 15 3.48 -7.59 16.78
CA ALA A 15 4.55 -6.59 16.67
C ALA A 15 5.72 -7.05 15.75
N GLY A 16 5.88 -8.36 15.54
CA GLY A 16 6.81 -8.93 14.55
C GLY A 16 6.42 -8.68 13.07
N SER A 17 5.14 -8.48 12.76
CA SER A 17 4.63 -8.19 11.42
C SER A 17 4.97 -6.76 10.97
N SER A 18 4.87 -5.79 11.88
CA SER A 18 5.22 -4.39 11.58
C SER A 18 6.72 -4.20 11.38
N GLN A 19 7.55 -4.85 12.21
CA GLN A 19 9.00 -4.85 12.06
C GLN A 19 9.42 -5.44 10.71
N ASN A 20 8.81 -6.58 10.33
CA ASN A 20 9.07 -7.25 9.06
C ASN A 20 8.58 -6.42 7.86
N LEU A 21 7.45 -5.72 7.99
CA LEU A 21 6.94 -4.79 6.97
C LEU A 21 7.92 -3.65 6.70
N ILE A 22 8.40 -2.98 7.75
CA ILE A 22 9.36 -1.87 7.62
C ILE A 22 10.64 -2.37 6.95
N GLN A 23 11.19 -3.49 7.43
CA GLN A 23 12.42 -4.05 6.87
C GLN A 23 12.26 -4.46 5.40
N ARG A 24 11.09 -5.00 5.01
CA ARG A 24 10.78 -5.32 3.60
C ARG A 24 10.66 -4.07 2.74
N ILE A 25 10.05 -3.00 3.25
CA ILE A 25 9.96 -1.72 2.53
C ILE A 25 11.37 -1.18 2.28
N GLU A 26 12.24 -1.20 3.29
CA GLU A 26 13.62 -0.74 3.18
C GLU A 26 14.43 -1.56 2.18
N ASP A 27 14.36 -2.89 2.26
CA ASP A 27 15.03 -3.81 1.34
C ASP A 27 14.59 -3.58 -0.11
N LEU A 28 13.27 -3.51 -0.35
CA LEU A 28 12.74 -3.24 -1.68
C LEU A 28 13.14 -1.85 -2.19
N THR A 29 13.16 -0.85 -1.32
CA THR A 29 13.58 0.50 -1.69
C THR A 29 15.05 0.53 -2.09
N ALA A 30 15.92 -0.17 -1.36
CA ALA A 30 17.34 -0.29 -1.70
C ALA A 30 17.54 -1.06 -3.01
N TYR A 31 16.74 -2.08 -3.27
CA TYR A 31 16.73 -2.80 -4.54
C TYR A 31 16.28 -1.91 -5.71
N LEU A 32 15.20 -1.15 -5.53
CA LEU A 32 14.64 -0.24 -6.53
C LEU A 32 15.56 0.95 -6.84
N LYS A 33 16.42 1.38 -5.90
CA LYS A 33 17.49 2.35 -6.18
C LYS A 33 18.47 1.84 -7.24
N LYS A 34 18.71 0.53 -7.30
CA LYS A 34 19.56 -0.11 -8.32
C LYS A 34 18.77 -0.47 -9.57
N ASN A 35 17.50 -0.86 -9.40
CA ASN A 35 16.60 -1.29 -10.46
C ASN A 35 15.32 -0.44 -10.49
N PRO A 36 15.40 0.84 -10.88
CA PRO A 36 14.25 1.76 -10.80
C PRO A 36 13.13 1.42 -11.79
N ARG A 37 13.39 0.54 -12.77
CA ARG A 37 12.43 0.12 -13.80
C ARG A 37 11.84 -1.27 -13.55
N ASP A 38 11.94 -1.79 -12.32
CA ASP A 38 11.30 -3.05 -11.96
C ASP A 38 9.87 -2.82 -11.47
N GLY A 39 8.90 -2.92 -12.39
CA GLY A 39 7.49 -2.67 -12.09
C GLY A 39 6.90 -3.65 -11.07
N THR A 40 7.39 -4.89 -11.04
CA THR A 40 6.95 -5.91 -10.08
C THR A 40 7.34 -5.54 -8.65
N SER A 41 8.55 -5.04 -8.46
CA SER A 41 9.04 -4.58 -7.16
C SER A 41 8.36 -3.27 -6.76
N LEU A 42 8.10 -2.34 -7.68
CA LEU A 42 7.31 -1.14 -7.38
C LEU A 42 5.88 -1.48 -6.94
N LYS A 43 5.25 -2.47 -7.57
CA LYS A 43 3.95 -3.01 -7.14
C LYS A 43 4.02 -3.52 -5.71
N ARG A 44 4.98 -4.40 -5.41
CA ARG A 44 5.20 -4.95 -4.06
C ARG A 44 5.48 -3.86 -3.03
N LEU A 45 6.22 -2.81 -3.40
CA LEU A 45 6.47 -1.67 -2.53
C LEU A 45 5.14 -0.98 -2.17
N GLY A 46 4.28 -0.76 -3.17
CA GLY A 46 2.93 -0.22 -2.98
C GLY A 46 2.06 -1.07 -2.06
N GLU A 47 2.09 -2.40 -2.22
CA GLU A 47 1.37 -3.34 -1.35
C GLU A 47 1.84 -3.24 0.11
N LEU A 48 3.15 -3.15 0.32
CA LEU A 48 3.74 -3.03 1.66
C LEU A 48 3.38 -1.69 2.29
N TYR A 49 3.44 -0.59 1.54
CA TYR A 49 3.02 0.72 2.02
C TYR A 49 1.52 0.75 2.38
N ALA A 50 0.67 0.13 1.57
CA ALA A 50 -0.76 0.03 1.87
C ALA A 50 -1.00 -0.73 3.20
N LYS A 51 -0.29 -1.85 3.40
CA LYS A 51 -0.33 -2.60 4.67
C LYS A 51 0.23 -1.84 5.86
N ALA A 52 1.19 -0.95 5.63
CA ALA A 52 1.73 -0.05 6.65
C ALA A 52 0.79 1.15 6.95
N GLY A 53 -0.35 1.26 6.28
CA GLY A 53 -1.28 2.40 6.40
C GLY A 53 -0.80 3.67 5.67
N LYS A 54 0.31 3.58 4.94
CA LYS A 54 0.93 4.66 4.19
C LYS A 54 0.32 4.79 2.81
N LEU A 55 -0.97 5.14 2.75
CA LEU A 55 -1.76 5.14 1.52
C LEU A 55 -1.17 6.08 0.44
N SER A 56 -0.69 7.27 0.80
CA SER A 56 -0.06 8.19 -0.16
C SER A 56 1.21 7.61 -0.80
N GLU A 57 2.09 6.99 0.00
CA GLU A 57 3.31 6.34 -0.50
C GLU A 57 2.96 5.13 -1.36
N ALA A 58 1.91 4.38 -0.98
CA ALA A 58 1.41 3.26 -1.75
C ALA A 58 0.94 3.69 -3.14
N VAL A 59 0.13 4.75 -3.23
CA VAL A 59 -0.35 5.30 -4.50
C VAL A 59 0.82 5.67 -5.40
N SER A 60 1.81 6.41 -4.91
CA SER A 60 2.99 6.78 -5.70
C SER A 60 3.75 5.56 -6.23
N ALA A 61 3.92 4.52 -5.41
CA ALA A 61 4.59 3.29 -5.83
C ALA A 61 3.81 2.53 -6.90
N TYR A 62 2.48 2.44 -6.76
CA TYR A 62 1.62 1.83 -7.80
C TYR A 62 1.56 2.65 -9.08
N VAL A 63 1.62 3.99 -9.01
CA VAL A 63 1.69 4.85 -10.19
C VAL A 63 2.97 4.55 -10.98
N ALA A 64 4.13 4.57 -10.33
CA ALA A 64 5.40 4.23 -10.97
C ALA A 64 5.38 2.79 -11.53
N ALA A 65 4.76 1.85 -10.80
CA ALA A 65 4.58 0.49 -11.28
C ALA A 65 3.68 0.43 -12.53
N ALA A 66 2.60 1.22 -12.58
CA ALA A 66 1.67 1.29 -13.71
C ALA A 66 2.32 1.90 -14.97
N GLU A 67 3.29 2.80 -14.81
CA GLU A 67 4.06 3.34 -15.93
C GLU A 67 4.92 2.26 -16.62
N ILE A 68 5.39 1.27 -15.84
CA ILE A 68 6.23 0.17 -16.36
C ILE A 68 5.37 -1.02 -16.80
N LEU A 69 4.33 -1.36 -16.03
CA LEU A 69 3.43 -2.48 -16.25
C LEU A 69 1.97 -1.99 -16.40
N PRO A 70 1.65 -1.22 -17.46
CA PRO A 70 0.32 -0.63 -17.63
C PRO A 70 -0.79 -1.66 -17.88
N LYS A 71 -0.41 -2.90 -18.24
CA LYS A 71 -1.32 -4.02 -18.48
C LYS A 71 -1.53 -4.91 -17.25
N ASP A 72 -0.86 -4.62 -16.14
CA ASP A 72 -1.02 -5.41 -14.92
C ASP A 72 -2.35 -5.07 -14.23
N PRO A 73 -3.27 -6.05 -14.11
CA PRO A 73 -4.59 -5.80 -13.52
C PRO A 73 -4.52 -5.63 -12.00
N GLU A 74 -3.47 -6.13 -11.33
CA GLU A 74 -3.33 -6.02 -9.88
C GLU A 74 -2.99 -4.58 -9.49
N ILE A 75 -2.07 -3.93 -10.22
CA ILE A 75 -1.74 -2.51 -10.01
C ILE A 75 -3.00 -1.64 -10.17
N ARG A 76 -3.78 -1.89 -11.22
CA ARG A 76 -5.03 -1.15 -11.46
C ARG A 76 -6.04 -1.35 -10.33
N ARG A 77 -6.22 -2.60 -9.86
CA ARG A 77 -7.11 -2.90 -8.73
C ARG A 77 -6.65 -2.20 -7.47
N ALA A 78 -5.37 -2.32 -7.12
CA ALA A 78 -4.81 -1.70 -5.94
C ALA A 78 -4.95 -0.17 -5.96
N PHE A 79 -4.73 0.47 -7.11
CA PHE A 79 -4.93 1.91 -7.25
C PHE A 79 -6.39 2.33 -7.00
N ILE A 80 -7.35 1.61 -7.57
CA ILE A 80 -8.79 1.86 -7.34
C ILE A 80 -9.13 1.69 -5.86
N GLU A 81 -8.61 0.64 -5.22
CA GLU A 81 -8.86 0.36 -3.81
C GLU A 81 -8.29 1.44 -2.89
N LEU A 82 -7.07 1.93 -3.18
CA LEU A 82 -6.44 3.02 -2.44
C LEU A 82 -7.20 4.34 -2.59
N GLN A 83 -7.68 4.65 -3.80
CA GLN A 83 -8.52 5.82 -4.03
C GLN A 83 -9.86 5.70 -3.30
N ALA A 84 -10.46 4.51 -3.30
CA ALA A 84 -11.66 4.24 -2.53
C ALA A 84 -11.42 4.48 -1.04
N MET A 85 -10.34 3.93 -0.46
CA MET A 85 -9.99 4.14 0.96
C MET A 85 -9.80 5.63 1.30
N GLY A 86 -9.19 6.41 0.41
CA GLY A 86 -9.02 7.86 0.57
C GLY A 86 -10.36 8.64 0.56
N HIS A 87 -11.33 8.20 -0.24
CA HIS A 87 -12.65 8.85 -0.36
C HIS A 87 -13.71 8.30 0.62
N THR A 88 -13.59 7.05 1.09
CA THR A 88 -14.62 6.40 1.94
C THR A 88 -14.61 6.89 3.39
N THR A 89 -13.60 7.64 3.82
CA THR A 89 -13.66 8.34 5.13
C THR A 89 -14.56 9.58 5.08
N GLY A 90 -15.05 9.97 3.89
CA GLY A 90 -15.90 11.15 3.68
C GLY A 90 -17.37 10.86 3.34
N ASN A 91 -17.88 9.63 3.53
CA ASN A 91 -19.30 9.37 3.26
C ASN A 91 -20.16 9.47 4.53
N LYS A 92 -21.00 10.52 4.53
CA LYS A 92 -21.99 10.98 5.52
C LYS A 92 -22.71 9.90 6.34
#